data_AF-A0A9E2YB15-F1
#
_entry.id   AF-A0A9E2YB15-F1
#
_cell.length_a   1.000
_cell.length_b   1.000
_cell.length_c   1.000
_cell.angle_alpha   90.00
_cell.angle_beta   90.00
_cell.angle_gamma   90.00
#
_symmetry.space_group_name_H-M   'P 1'
#
loop_
_entity.id
_entity.type
_entity.pdbx_description
1 polymer ?
#
loop_
_entity_poly.entity_id
_entity_poly.type
_entity_poly.pdbx_seq_one_letter_code
_entity_poly.pdbx_strand_id
1 'polypeptide(L)' 'LKMSTKDIFDYMKQHDLPYHPLYEQGYLSIGCNPVTCTRPIMPGDDPRSGRWAGKGKIECGINVSDSLDSSKL' A
#
# COMPACT_ATOMS: atom_id res chain seq x y z
N LEU A 1 -6.27 -11.34 15.11
CA LEU A 1 -7.31 -10.60 14.34
C LEU A 1 -6.90 -10.67 12.87
N LYS A 2 -7.71 -11.26 11.99
CA LYS A 2 -7.44 -11.34 10.54
C LYS A 2 -8.70 -10.85 9.80
N MET A 3 -8.63 -9.67 9.20
CA MET A 3 -9.68 -9.13 8.33
C MET A 3 -9.30 -9.40 6.88
N SER A 4 -10.26 -9.87 6.09
CA SER A 4 -10.14 -9.95 4.64
C SER A 4 -10.43 -8.59 3.97
N THR A 5 -10.10 -8.46 2.68
CA THR A 5 -10.48 -7.28 1.89
C THR A 5 -11.99 -7.06 1.90
N LYS A 6 -12.78 -8.13 1.87
CA LYS A 6 -14.25 -8.04 1.96
C LYS A 6 -14.68 -7.46 3.31
N ASP A 7 -14.07 -7.92 4.41
CA ASP A 7 -14.41 -7.43 5.75
C ASP A 7 -14.11 -5.94 5.90
N ILE A 8 -13.02 -5.45 5.28
CA ILE A 8 -12.69 -4.02 5.26
C ILE A 8 -13.76 -3.23 4.51
N PHE A 9 -14.16 -3.68 3.32
CA PHE A 9 -15.20 -3.00 2.52
C PHE A 9 -16.57 -3.00 3.19
N ASP A 10 -16.99 -4.13 3.75
CA ASP A 10 -18.26 -4.25 4.46
C ASP A 10 -18.28 -3.28 5.65
N TYR A 11 -17.17 -3.20 6.40
CA TYR A 11 -17.02 -2.28 7.51
C TYR A 11 -17.09 -0.82 7.06
N MET A 12 -16.38 -0.44 6.00
CA MET A 12 -16.44 0.92 5.45
C MET A 12 -17.85 1.29 5.03
N LYS A 13 -18.58 0.39 4.37
CA LYS A 13 -19.97 0.61 3.95
C LYS A 13 -20.93 0.72 5.13
N GLN A 14 -20.79 -0.13 6.14
CA GLN A 14 -21.63 -0.11 7.33
C GLN A 14 -21.49 1.21 8.11
N HIS A 15 -20.31 1.82 8.07
CA HIS A 15 -19.98 3.04 8.80
C HIS A 15 -19.91 4.30 7.93
N ASP A 16 -20.36 4.23 6.68
CA ASP A 16 -20.34 5.35 5.71
C ASP A 16 -18.98 6.06 5.61
N LEU A 17 -17.90 5.26 5.62
CA LEU A 17 -16.53 5.77 5.55
C LEU A 17 -16.13 6.00 4.09
N PRO A 18 -15.64 7.20 3.73
CA PRO A 18 -15.12 7.45 2.40
C PRO A 18 -13.82 6.67 2.18
N TYR A 19 -13.61 6.17 0.96
CA TYR A 19 -12.31 5.67 0.52
C TYR A 19 -11.50 6.79 -0.13
N HIS A 20 -10.19 6.56 -0.24
CA HIS A 20 -9.31 7.51 -0.90
C HIS A 20 -9.60 7.58 -2.41
N PRO A 21 -9.76 8.75 -3.05
CA PRO A 21 -10.14 8.85 -4.47
C PRO A 21 -9.22 8.11 -5.45
N LEU A 22 -7.92 8.00 -5.13
CA LEU A 22 -6.97 7.21 -5.94
C LEU A 22 -7.31 5.71 -6.00
N TYR A 23 -8.14 5.20 -5.11
CA TYR A 23 -8.56 3.80 -5.16
C TYR A 23 -9.27 3.47 -6.49
N GLU A 24 -10.12 4.38 -6.98
CA GLU A 24 -10.80 4.25 -8.29
C GLU A 24 -9.84 4.31 -9.48
N GLN A 25 -8.66 4.90 -9.27
CA GLN A 25 -7.61 5.00 -10.29
C GLN A 25 -6.67 3.79 -10.28
N GLY A 26 -6.96 2.75 -9.49
CA GLY A 26 -6.18 1.51 -9.42
C GLY A 26 -5.07 1.51 -8.36
N TYR A 27 -5.06 2.46 -7.42
CA TYR A 27 -4.08 2.51 -6.33
C TYR A 27 -4.56 1.71 -5.11
N LEU A 28 -4.31 0.39 -5.11
CA LEU A 28 -4.75 -0.49 -4.02
C LEU A 28 -3.86 -0.44 -2.76
N SER A 29 -2.64 0.09 -2.87
CA SER A 29 -1.76 0.39 -1.74
C SER A 29 -1.14 1.77 -1.92
N ILE A 30 -1.50 2.72 -1.06
CA ILE A 30 -1.10 4.13 -1.18
C ILE A 30 0.04 4.43 -0.21
N GLY A 31 1.11 5.08 -0.68
CA GLY A 31 2.26 5.50 0.12
C GLY A 31 2.68 6.94 -0.20
N CYS A 32 4.00 7.18 -0.29
CA CYS A 32 4.55 8.46 -0.77
C CYS A 32 4.18 8.70 -2.25
N ASN A 33 4.53 9.89 -2.75
CA ASN A 33 4.19 10.42 -4.08
C ASN A 33 3.95 9.32 -5.17
N PRO A 34 2.79 9.38 -5.87
CA PRO A 34 2.30 8.36 -6.81
C PRO A 34 3.11 8.20 -8.10
N VAL A 35 4.24 8.90 -8.26
CA VAL A 35 5.14 8.72 -9.41
C VAL A 35 6.49 8.13 -8.99
N THR A 36 6.88 8.26 -7.72
CA THR A 36 8.20 7.80 -7.24
C THR A 36 8.16 6.52 -6.42
N CYS A 37 7.11 6.31 -5.62
CA CYS A 37 7.06 5.23 -4.62
C CYS A 37 5.79 4.38 -4.68
N THR A 38 4.76 4.85 -5.36
CA THR A 38 3.45 4.21 -5.49
C THR A 38 3.03 4.34 -6.95
N ARG A 39 2.34 3.37 -7.54
CA ARG A 39 1.75 3.45 -8.90
C ARG A 39 0.45 2.63 -8.93
N PRO A 40 -0.45 2.85 -9.90
CA PRO A 40 -1.61 1.99 -10.06
C PRO A 40 -1.20 0.58 -10.53
N ILE A 41 -2.07 -0.39 -10.28
CA ILE A 41 -1.88 -1.80 -10.65
C ILE A 41 -2.99 -2.28 -11.59
N MET A 42 -2.80 -3.41 -12.24
CA MET A 42 -3.83 -4.03 -13.07
C MET A 42 -4.78 -4.90 -12.23
N PRO A 43 -6.02 -5.15 -12.70
CA PRO A 43 -6.91 -6.10 -12.06
C PRO A 43 -6.25 -7.48 -11.91
N GLY A 44 -6.24 -8.01 -10.68
CA GLY A 44 -5.63 -9.30 -10.37
C GLY A 44 -4.18 -9.25 -9.90
N ASP A 45 -3.51 -8.10 -10.02
CA ASP A 45 -2.18 -7.91 -9.45
C ASP A 45 -2.22 -7.94 -7.92
N ASP A 46 -1.08 -8.28 -7.30
CA ASP A 46 -0.91 -8.11 -5.85
C ASP A 46 -1.15 -6.65 -5.45
N PRO A 47 -1.99 -6.36 -4.44
CA PRO A 47 -2.34 -4.99 -4.04
C PRO A 47 -1.15 -4.10 -3.68
N ARG A 48 -0.01 -4.66 -3.28
CA ARG A 48 1.22 -3.94 -2.93
C ARG A 48 2.24 -3.87 -4.06
N SER A 49 2.02 -4.54 -5.20
CA SER A 49 2.94 -4.53 -6.35
C SER A 49 3.17 -3.14 -6.95
N GLY A 50 2.28 -2.18 -6.68
CA GLY A 50 2.44 -0.77 -7.02
C GLY A 50 3.46 -0.02 -6.15
N ARG A 51 3.86 -0.57 -5.00
CA ARG A 51 4.82 0.05 -4.08
C ARG A 51 6.24 -0.37 -4.47
N TRP A 52 7.13 0.61 -4.67
CA TRP A 52 8.54 0.37 -5.02
C TRP A 52 8.77 -0.56 -6.22
N ALA A 53 7.84 -0.56 -7.18
CA ALA A 53 7.94 -1.38 -8.38
C ALA A 53 9.30 -1.18 -9.07
N GLY A 54 10.03 -2.29 -9.28
CA GLY A 54 11.36 -2.27 -9.90
C GLY A 54 12.50 -1.74 -9.01
N LYS A 55 12.27 -1.43 -7.73
CA LYS A 55 13.28 -0.84 -6.82
C LYS A 55 13.82 -1.81 -5.75
N GLY A 56 13.50 -3.11 -5.82
CA GLY A 56 14.02 -4.17 -4.93
C GLY A 56 13.66 -4.02 -3.43
N LYS A 57 12.83 -3.04 -3.08
CA LYS A 57 12.46 -2.68 -1.72
C LYS A 57 11.07 -3.21 -1.40
N ILE A 58 10.94 -3.87 -0.24
CA ILE A 58 9.68 -4.53 0.18
C ILE A 58 8.97 -3.76 1.30
N GLU A 59 9.72 -3.17 2.24
CA GLU A 59 9.16 -2.46 3.41
C GLU A 59 9.70 -1.04 3.54
N CYS A 60 8.91 -0.17 4.18
CA CYS A 60 9.33 1.20 4.52
C CYS A 60 10.04 1.27 5.87
N GLY A 61 10.73 2.40 6.10
CA GLY A 61 11.44 2.70 7.36
C GLY A 61 10.55 2.67 8.62
N ILE A 62 9.22 2.70 8.46
CA ILE A 62 8.24 2.65 9.57
C ILE A 62 8.11 1.22 10.12
N ASN A 63 8.36 0.20 9.27
CA ASN A 63 8.10 -1.21 9.61
C ASN A 63 9.38 -2.01 9.88
N VAL A 64 10.56 -1.36 9.87
CA VAL A 64 11.83 -1.98 10.24
C VAL A 64 12.07 -1.77 11.73
N SER A 65 11.68 -2.75 12.55
CA SER A 65 12.17 -2.86 13.91
C SER A 65 13.63 -3.34 13.84
N ASP A 66 14.57 -2.47 14.19
CA ASP A 66 16.00 -2.75 14.46
C ASP A 66 16.95 -3.04 13.28
N SER A 67 17.05 -2.16 12.27
CA SER A 67 18.29 -2.09 11.46
C SER A 67 18.39 -0.87 10.56
N LEU A 68 18.85 0.25 11.11
CA LEU A 68 19.68 1.19 10.37
C LEU A 68 20.88 1.55 11.25
N ASP A 69 21.88 0.68 11.23
CA ASP A 69 23.26 1.18 11.24
C ASP A 69 23.44 1.97 9.93
N SER A 70 23.54 3.29 10.06
CA SER A 70 23.72 4.24 8.97
C SER A 70 25.06 4.09 8.23
N SER A 71 25.88 3.08 8.53
CA SER A 71 27.18 2.83 7.90
C SER A 71 27.12 2.03 6.58
N LYS A 72 25.95 1.57 6.13
CA LYS A 72 25.77 0.78 4.88
C LYS A 72 24.70 1.32 3.93
N LEU A 73 24.62 2.65 3.81
CA LEU A 73 23.97 3.32 2.69
C LEU A 73 25.02 3.84 1.70
#